data_AF-A0A085B8J8-F1
#
_entry.id   AF-A0A085B8J8-F1
#
_cell.length_a   1.000
_cell.length_b   1.000
_cell.length_c   1.000
_cell.angle_alpha   90.00
_cell.angle_beta   90.00
_cell.angle_gamma   90.00
#
_symmetry.space_group_name_H-M   'P 1'
#
loop_
_entity.id
_entity.type
_entity.pdbx_description
1 polymer ?
#
loop_
_entity_poly.entity_id
_entity_poly.type
_entity_poly.pdbx_seq_one_letter_code
_entity_poly.pdbx_strand_id
1 'polypeptide(L)'
;MSKFGRRKMKFSVSIIFLFFLLSCAKQENTSGINNDLYKEIIKYQKENPIDKSDSQFLSDEHFIYEVVILPPKYSNPEDKNYSVFITMSVFGIRDDLKKLCYGVYQNEFLQKTVIYDEANFIEKFVTVKKKENIETYVLKNSPIIDIIYPVRLYNIVDGKLLFIDEIKGNNHRK
;
A
#
# COMPACT_ATOMS: atom_id res chain seq x y z
N MET A 1 -63.14 -37.61 1.75
CA MET A 1 -62.46 -36.74 2.75
C MET A 1 -60.98 -37.06 2.75
N SER A 2 -60.16 -36.17 2.18
CA SER A 2 -58.70 -36.31 2.05
C SER A 2 -58.01 -35.65 3.25
N LYS A 3 -57.09 -36.36 3.91
CA LYS A 3 -56.21 -35.79 4.96
C LYS A 3 -54.80 -35.68 4.40
N PHE A 4 -54.44 -34.48 3.94
CA PHE A 4 -53.07 -34.12 3.61
C PHE A 4 -52.28 -33.85 4.90
N GLY A 5 -51.37 -34.76 5.24
CA GLY A 5 -50.41 -34.59 6.34
C GLY A 5 -49.26 -33.66 5.93
N ARG A 6 -49.20 -32.45 6.49
CA ARG A 6 -48.02 -31.57 6.37
C ARG A 6 -46.89 -32.09 7.27
N ARG A 7 -45.85 -32.69 6.69
CA ARG A 7 -44.57 -32.90 7.38
C ARG A 7 -43.88 -31.54 7.55
N LYS A 8 -43.68 -31.10 8.79
CA LYS A 8 -42.86 -29.92 9.12
C LYS A 8 -41.40 -30.25 8.85
N MET A 9 -40.85 -29.69 7.78
CA MET A 9 -39.44 -29.76 7.43
C MET A 9 -38.64 -28.88 8.40
N LYS A 10 -38.16 -29.47 9.51
CA LYS A 10 -37.15 -28.85 10.39
C LYS A 10 -35.77 -29.08 9.76
N PHE A 11 -35.49 -28.41 8.66
CA PHE A 11 -34.20 -28.53 7.97
C PHE A 11 -33.46 -27.18 8.10
N SER A 12 -32.38 -27.23 8.87
CA SER A 12 -31.14 -26.47 8.59
C SER A 12 -31.08 -24.97 8.85
N VAL A 13 -31.33 -24.53 10.09
CA VAL A 13 -30.74 -23.27 10.58
C VAL A 13 -29.23 -23.44 10.86
N SER A 14 -28.76 -24.68 11.11
CA SER A 14 -27.36 -24.96 11.47
C SER A 14 -26.36 -24.85 10.31
N ILE A 15 -26.81 -24.94 9.05
CA ILE A 15 -25.91 -24.87 7.87
C ILE A 15 -25.49 -23.43 7.55
N ILE A 16 -26.36 -22.45 7.84
CA ILE A 16 -26.07 -21.02 7.59
C ILE A 16 -24.96 -20.51 8.52
N PHE A 17 -24.88 -21.03 9.75
CA PHE A 17 -23.85 -20.65 10.71
C PHE A 17 -22.46 -21.19 10.35
N LEU A 18 -22.39 -22.33 9.64
CA LEU A 18 -21.12 -22.91 9.18
C LEU A 18 -20.49 -22.07 8.05
N PHE A 19 -21.30 -21.45 7.19
CA PHE A 19 -20.81 -20.56 6.13
C PHE A 19 -20.22 -19.25 6.69
N PHE A 20 -20.77 -18.72 7.79
CA PHE A 20 -20.23 -17.51 8.44
C PHE A 20 -18.86 -17.73 9.11
N LEU A 21 -18.56 -18.95 9.57
CA LEU A 21 -17.26 -19.29 10.16
C LEU A 21 -16.14 -19.47 9.13
N LEU A 22 -16.48 -19.73 7.86
CA LEU A 22 -15.52 -19.85 6.75
C LEU A 22 -15.15 -18.50 6.12
N SER A 23 -15.86 -17.42 6.42
CA SER A 23 -15.54 -16.09 5.87
C SER A 23 -14.30 -15.42 6.49
N CYS A 24 -13.64 -16.05 7.47
CA CYS A 24 -12.32 -15.62 7.92
C CYS A 24 -11.22 -16.25 7.05
N ALA A 25 -11.36 -16.19 5.73
CA ALA A 25 -10.28 -16.54 4.82
C ALA A 25 -9.17 -15.50 5.00
N LYS A 26 -8.03 -15.94 5.54
CA LYS A 26 -6.84 -15.10 5.71
C LYS A 26 -6.40 -14.64 4.31
N GLN A 27 -6.56 -13.36 4.05
CA GLN A 27 -6.25 -12.75 2.76
C GLN A 27 -4.79 -13.02 2.38
N GLU A 28 -4.57 -13.67 1.25
CA GLU A 28 -3.24 -14.05 0.78
C GLU A 28 -2.59 -12.87 0.06
N ASN A 29 -1.42 -12.46 0.54
CA ASN A 29 -0.65 -11.39 -0.07
C ASN A 29 0.13 -11.93 -1.28
N THR A 30 -0.38 -11.64 -2.47
CA THR A 30 0.24 -12.02 -3.76
C THR A 30 1.02 -10.87 -4.41
N SER A 31 1.21 -9.75 -3.69
CA SER A 31 1.80 -8.53 -4.27
C SER A 31 3.29 -8.69 -4.61
N GLY A 32 3.99 -9.59 -3.94
CA GLY A 32 5.46 -9.68 -3.96
C GLY A 32 6.13 -8.81 -2.89
N ILE A 33 5.36 -8.13 -2.04
CA ILE A 33 5.82 -7.39 -0.86
C ILE A 33 5.70 -8.31 0.36
N ASN A 34 6.60 -8.21 1.33
CA ASN A 34 6.48 -8.94 2.59
C ASN A 34 5.21 -8.52 3.36
N ASN A 35 4.73 -9.39 4.25
CA ASN A 35 3.43 -9.15 4.91
C ASN A 35 3.42 -7.94 5.84
N ASP A 36 4.55 -7.61 6.47
CA ASP A 36 4.60 -6.50 7.42
C ASP A 36 4.53 -5.15 6.70
N LEU A 37 5.31 -4.96 5.64
CA LEU A 37 5.24 -3.75 4.81
C LEU A 37 3.90 -3.66 4.06
N TYR A 38 3.43 -4.78 3.52
CA TYR A 38 2.14 -4.82 2.82
C TYR A 38 1.00 -4.30 3.70
N LYS A 39 0.92 -4.74 4.96
CA LYS A 39 -0.13 -4.29 5.90
C LYS A 39 -0.07 -2.79 6.15
N GLU A 40 1.12 -2.24 6.37
CA GLU A 40 1.28 -0.80 6.63
C GLU A 40 0.97 0.04 5.39
N ILE A 41 1.32 -0.43 4.19
CA ILE A 41 0.90 0.23 2.93
C ILE A 41 -0.62 0.22 2.81
N ILE A 42 -1.28 -0.93 2.96
CA ILE A 42 -2.75 -1.03 2.85
C ILE A 42 -3.44 -0.14 3.89
N LYS A 43 -2.91 -0.10 5.11
CA LYS A 43 -3.40 0.77 6.17
C LYS A 43 -3.29 2.23 5.75
N TYR A 44 -2.13 2.67 5.27
CA TYR A 44 -1.93 4.03 4.77
C TYR A 44 -2.88 4.38 3.61
N GLN A 45 -3.03 3.49 2.62
CA GLN A 45 -3.90 3.70 1.46
C GLN A 45 -5.38 3.85 1.84
N LYS A 46 -5.84 3.13 2.86
CA LYS A 46 -7.21 3.25 3.38
C LYS A 46 -7.45 4.58 4.08
N GLU A 47 -6.45 5.08 4.79
CA GLU A 47 -6.52 6.35 5.52
C GLU A 47 -6.31 7.56 4.60
N ASN A 48 -5.59 7.37 3.49
CA ASN A 48 -5.29 8.38 2.49
C ASN A 48 -5.66 7.89 1.08
N PRO A 49 -6.95 7.68 0.78
CA PRO A 49 -7.36 7.19 -0.54
C PRO A 49 -7.13 8.24 -1.62
N ILE A 50 -6.74 7.81 -2.83
CA ILE A 50 -6.80 8.67 -4.02
C ILE A 50 -8.26 9.02 -4.27
N ASP A 51 -8.60 10.30 -4.24
CA ASP A 51 -9.94 10.73 -4.65
C ASP A 51 -10.07 10.67 -6.17
N LYS A 52 -11.21 10.18 -6.63
CA LYS A 52 -11.63 10.20 -8.02
C LYS A 52 -11.68 11.62 -8.59
N SER A 53 -11.98 12.64 -7.80
CA SER A 53 -11.94 14.04 -8.25
C SER A 53 -10.53 14.47 -8.63
N ASP A 54 -9.55 14.07 -7.82
CA ASP A 54 -8.16 14.48 -7.98
C ASP A 54 -7.52 13.71 -9.14
N SER A 55 -7.90 12.44 -9.27
CA SER A 55 -7.50 11.57 -10.39
C SER A 55 -8.06 12.06 -11.74
N GLN A 56 -9.24 12.68 -11.77
CA GLN A 56 -9.76 13.35 -12.97
C GLN A 56 -8.97 14.62 -13.34
N PHE A 57 -8.43 15.33 -12.35
CA PHE A 57 -7.67 16.57 -12.59
C PHE A 57 -6.26 16.30 -13.13
N LEU A 58 -5.56 15.28 -12.61
CA LEU A 58 -4.16 15.01 -12.93
C LEU A 58 -3.93 13.71 -13.72
N SER A 59 -4.98 12.97 -14.09
CA SER A 59 -4.91 11.58 -14.56
C SER A 59 -4.41 10.58 -13.51
N ASP A 60 -4.90 9.35 -13.57
CA ASP A 60 -4.54 8.28 -12.63
C ASP A 60 -3.04 7.94 -12.64
N GLU A 61 -2.31 8.28 -13.71
CA GLU A 61 -0.87 8.01 -13.84
C GLU A 61 -0.03 8.83 -12.86
N HIS A 62 -0.53 10.01 -12.46
CA HIS A 62 0.18 10.91 -11.55
C HIS A 62 0.13 10.46 -10.10
N PHE A 63 -0.95 9.80 -9.71
CA PHE A 63 -1.10 9.28 -8.36
C PHE A 63 -0.41 7.93 -8.21
N ILE A 64 0.53 7.87 -7.28
CA ILE A 64 1.23 6.66 -6.90
C ILE A 64 1.53 6.69 -5.41
N TYR A 65 1.33 5.57 -4.72
CA TYR A 65 1.85 5.42 -3.37
C TYR A 65 3.33 5.12 -3.44
N GLU A 66 4.12 5.79 -2.60
CA GLU A 66 5.56 5.62 -2.56
C GLU A 66 5.98 5.00 -1.24
N VAL A 67 6.89 4.03 -1.33
CA VAL A 67 7.64 3.51 -0.21
C VAL A 67 9.11 3.77 -0.47
N VAL A 68 9.79 4.41 0.47
CA VAL A 68 11.23 4.68 0.37
C VAL A 68 11.96 4.02 1.52
N ILE A 69 12.91 3.14 1.20
CA ILE A 69 13.79 2.49 2.18
C ILE A 69 15.08 3.29 2.24
N LEU A 70 15.37 3.82 3.42
CA LEU A 70 16.43 4.79 3.67
C LEU A 70 17.54 4.18 4.53
N PRO A 71 18.81 4.56 4.26
CA PRO A 71 19.93 4.10 5.07
C PRO A 71 19.85 4.67 6.50
N PRO A 72 20.57 4.06 7.45
CA PRO A 72 20.74 4.64 8.77
C PRO A 72 21.32 6.05 8.68
N LYS A 73 20.95 6.90 9.64
CA LYS A 73 21.38 8.30 9.74
C LYS A 73 20.82 9.26 8.70
N TYR A 74 19.79 8.84 7.94
CA TYR A 74 19.20 9.70 6.93
C TYR A 74 18.77 11.08 7.48
N SER A 75 18.18 11.11 8.69
CA SER A 75 17.74 12.35 9.35
C SER A 75 18.47 12.65 10.66
N ASN A 76 19.12 11.66 11.29
CA ASN A 76 19.79 11.82 12.58
C ASN A 76 21.11 11.01 12.62
N PRO A 77 22.28 11.65 12.77
CA PRO A 77 23.59 10.98 12.85
C PRO A 77 23.72 9.89 13.92
N GLU A 78 22.89 9.93 14.97
CA GLU A 78 22.86 8.93 16.04
C GLU A 78 22.00 7.70 15.71
N ASP A 79 21.14 7.79 14.69
CA ASP A 79 20.28 6.68 14.29
C ASP A 79 21.10 5.58 13.63
N LYS A 80 20.92 4.35 14.12
CA LYS A 80 21.57 3.16 13.58
C LYS A 80 20.61 2.29 12.79
N ASN A 81 19.32 2.62 12.79
CA ASN A 81 18.29 1.84 12.14
C ASN A 81 18.06 2.35 10.72
N TYR A 82 17.72 1.42 9.83
CA TYR A 82 17.15 1.77 8.54
C TYR A 82 15.73 2.31 8.76
N SER A 83 15.31 3.23 7.90
CA SER A 83 13.97 3.79 7.97
C SER A 83 13.17 3.46 6.72
N VAL A 84 11.85 3.42 6.84
CA VAL A 84 10.91 3.27 5.73
C VAL A 84 9.89 4.39 5.82
N PHE A 85 9.73 5.13 4.73
CA PHE A 85 8.68 6.14 4.63
C PHE A 85 7.59 5.66 3.68
N ILE A 86 6.33 5.88 4.04
CA ILE A 86 5.17 5.60 3.19
C ILE A 86 4.42 6.91 2.97
N THR A 87 4.19 7.27 1.71
CA THR A 87 3.43 8.48 1.34
C THR A 87 2.66 8.28 0.03
N MET A 88 1.89 9.27 -0.38
CA MET A 88 1.31 9.37 -1.71
C MET A 88 1.96 10.53 -2.48
N SER A 89 2.34 10.26 -3.72
CA SER A 89 2.92 11.22 -4.66
C SER A 89 1.93 11.52 -5.78
N VAL A 90 1.98 12.76 -6.27
CA VAL A 90 1.21 13.28 -7.42
C VAL A 90 2.11 13.52 -8.63
N PHE A 91 3.34 13.01 -8.59
CA PHE A 91 4.37 13.21 -9.60
C PHE A 91 4.74 11.91 -10.33
N GLY A 92 3.96 10.85 -10.16
CA GLY A 92 4.30 9.52 -10.67
C GLY A 92 5.71 9.08 -10.23
N ILE A 93 6.42 8.36 -11.11
CA ILE A 93 7.83 8.04 -10.90
C ILE A 93 8.68 9.16 -11.48
N ARG A 94 9.51 9.77 -10.63
CA ARG A 94 10.46 10.78 -11.10
C ARG A 94 11.62 10.12 -11.86
N ASP A 95 11.98 10.70 -13.01
CA ASP A 95 13.02 10.15 -13.89
C ASP A 95 14.39 10.04 -13.18
N ASP A 96 14.70 10.97 -12.28
CA ASP A 96 15.94 10.97 -11.50
C ASP A 96 15.98 9.89 -10.41
N LEU A 97 14.82 9.47 -9.90
CA LEU A 97 14.70 8.41 -8.88
C LEU A 97 14.48 7.02 -9.47
N LYS A 98 14.25 6.93 -10.78
CA LYS A 98 13.96 5.68 -11.49
C LYS A 98 15.00 4.58 -11.27
N LYS A 99 16.28 4.91 -11.12
CA LYS A 99 17.35 3.93 -10.87
C LYS A 99 17.20 3.24 -9.51
N LEU A 100 16.63 3.94 -8.54
CA LEU A 100 16.34 3.46 -7.19
C LEU A 100 15.01 2.73 -7.11
N CYS A 101 14.17 2.79 -8.16
CA CYS A 101 12.90 2.11 -8.23
C CYS A 101 13.09 0.60 -8.44
N TYR A 102 12.44 -0.19 -7.59
CA TYR A 102 12.46 -1.66 -7.63
C TYR A 102 11.19 -2.29 -8.16
N GLY A 103 10.24 -1.45 -8.57
CA GLY A 103 9.08 -1.87 -9.32
C GLY A 103 7.80 -1.17 -8.90
N VAL A 104 6.78 -1.40 -9.72
CA VAL A 104 5.41 -0.99 -9.43
C VAL A 104 4.62 -2.22 -8.99
N TYR A 105 4.07 -2.14 -7.78
CA TYR A 105 3.34 -3.20 -7.12
C TYR A 105 1.87 -2.84 -7.08
N GLN A 106 1.04 -3.75 -7.56
CA GLN A 106 -0.40 -3.60 -7.57
C GLN A 106 -1.05 -4.99 -7.53
N ASN A 107 -2.18 -5.11 -6.84
CA ASN A 107 -3.10 -6.24 -6.94
C ASN A 107 -4.53 -5.77 -6.65
N GLU A 108 -5.47 -6.68 -6.43
CA GLU A 108 -6.88 -6.34 -6.14
C GLU A 108 -7.06 -5.38 -4.96
N PHE A 109 -6.15 -5.39 -3.98
CA PHE A 109 -6.27 -4.62 -2.74
C PHE A 109 -5.19 -3.57 -2.56
N LEU A 110 -4.03 -3.78 -3.18
CA LEU A 110 -2.91 -2.86 -3.20
C LEU A 110 -3.05 -1.95 -4.40
N GLN A 111 -3.35 -0.68 -4.15
CA GLN A 111 -3.28 0.34 -5.19
C GLN A 111 -1.83 0.52 -5.66
N LYS A 112 -1.66 1.06 -6.86
CA LYS A 112 -0.37 1.28 -7.50
C LYS A 112 0.64 1.88 -6.53
N THR A 113 1.66 1.09 -6.20
CA THR A 113 2.69 1.44 -5.21
C THR A 113 4.06 1.24 -5.81
N VAL A 114 4.91 2.26 -5.75
CA VAL A 114 6.33 2.13 -6.08
C VAL A 114 7.16 1.94 -4.82
N ILE A 115 8.20 1.14 -4.92
CA ILE A 115 9.19 0.98 -3.84
C ILE A 115 10.56 1.43 -4.35
N TYR A 116 11.12 2.41 -3.66
CA TYR A 116 12.49 2.89 -3.82
C TYR A 116 13.37 2.34 -2.69
N ASP A 117 14.61 1.99 -3.01
CA ASP A 117 15.57 1.50 -2.02
C ASP A 117 16.93 2.18 -2.19
N GLU A 118 17.14 3.18 -1.35
CA GLU A 118 18.42 3.90 -1.21
C GLU A 118 19.38 3.15 -0.29
N ALA A 119 18.85 2.27 0.57
CA ALA A 119 19.59 1.53 1.57
C ALA A 119 20.26 0.25 1.04
N ASN A 120 19.90 -0.20 -0.17
CA ASN A 120 20.20 -1.54 -0.68
C ASN A 120 19.68 -2.65 0.27
N PHE A 121 18.49 -2.45 0.84
CA PHE A 121 17.89 -3.31 1.87
C PHE A 121 16.52 -3.88 1.47
N ILE A 122 16.12 -3.74 0.20
CA ILE A 122 14.80 -4.14 -0.31
C ILE A 122 14.49 -5.64 -0.18
N GLU A 123 15.51 -6.50 -0.17
CA GLU A 123 15.32 -7.97 -0.17
C GLU A 123 14.65 -8.48 1.11
N LYS A 124 14.60 -7.67 2.17
CA LYS A 124 13.82 -7.95 3.38
C LYS A 124 12.32 -7.65 3.24
N PHE A 125 11.97 -6.80 2.28
CA PHE A 125 10.64 -6.24 2.11
C PHE A 125 9.95 -6.67 0.82
N VAL A 126 10.69 -7.18 -0.15
CA VAL A 126 10.18 -7.58 -1.45
C VAL A 126 10.74 -8.95 -1.81
N THR A 127 9.85 -9.88 -2.18
CA THR A 127 10.22 -11.23 -2.63
C THR A 127 10.51 -11.28 -4.13
N VAL A 128 9.85 -10.43 -4.92
CA VAL A 128 10.02 -10.36 -6.38
C VAL A 128 10.10 -8.90 -6.84
N LYS A 129 11.21 -8.51 -7.46
CA LYS A 129 11.42 -7.17 -8.03
C LYS A 129 10.59 -7.04 -9.32
N LYS A 130 9.73 -6.01 -9.42
CA LYS A 130 8.80 -5.79 -10.55
C LYS A 130 9.21 -4.59 -11.42
N LYS A 131 10.45 -4.60 -11.93
CA LYS A 131 11.03 -3.46 -12.70
C LYS A 131 10.47 -3.29 -14.11
N GLU A 132 9.65 -4.20 -14.58
CA GLU A 132 8.99 -4.11 -15.87
C GLU A 132 8.04 -2.90 -15.93
N ASN A 133 7.97 -2.25 -17.09
CA ASN A 133 7.03 -1.15 -17.38
C ASN A 133 7.13 0.07 -16.44
N ILE A 134 8.24 0.26 -15.71
CA ILE A 134 8.47 1.48 -14.91
C ILE A 134 8.32 2.73 -15.78
N GLU A 135 8.77 2.67 -17.05
CA GLU A 135 8.67 3.76 -18.03
C GLU A 135 7.26 4.30 -18.22
N THR A 136 6.24 3.45 -18.09
CA THR A 136 4.82 3.83 -18.23
C THR A 136 4.37 4.79 -17.14
N TYR A 137 5.09 4.81 -16.01
CA TYR A 137 4.77 5.64 -14.86
C TYR A 137 5.73 6.83 -14.69
N VAL A 138 6.70 6.98 -15.61
CA VAL A 138 7.65 8.11 -15.57
C VAL A 138 7.01 9.34 -16.20
N LEU A 139 6.79 10.37 -15.40
CA LEU A 139 6.23 11.63 -15.89
C LEU A 139 7.33 12.56 -16.41
N LYS A 140 7.26 12.89 -17.71
CA LYS A 140 8.20 13.84 -18.32
C LYS A 140 7.91 15.30 -17.97
N ASN A 141 6.64 15.63 -17.75
CA ASN A 141 6.16 16.99 -17.47
C ASN A 141 5.34 16.97 -16.19
N SER A 142 6.02 16.95 -15.05
CA SER A 142 5.34 16.99 -13.75
C SER A 142 4.62 18.34 -13.58
N PRO A 143 3.31 18.35 -13.32
CA PRO A 143 2.57 19.58 -13.05
C PRO A 143 3.10 20.27 -11.79
N ILE A 144 3.00 21.60 -11.74
CA ILE A 144 3.33 22.37 -10.54
C ILE A 144 2.17 22.19 -9.56
N ILE A 145 2.35 21.30 -8.59
CA ILE A 145 1.36 20.99 -7.55
C ILE A 145 1.99 21.27 -6.18
N ASP A 146 1.30 22.08 -5.38
CA ASP A 146 1.67 22.37 -3.99
C ASP A 146 0.82 21.53 -3.01
N ILE A 147 0.76 20.22 -3.27
CA ILE A 147 0.07 19.24 -2.43
C ILE A 147 1.08 18.21 -1.96
N ILE A 148 1.16 18.07 -0.64
CA ILE A 148 2.00 17.14 0.09
C ILE A 148 1.05 16.29 0.93
N TYR A 149 1.12 14.98 0.74
CA TYR A 149 0.37 14.02 1.55
C TYR A 149 1.14 13.67 2.84
N PRO A 150 0.46 13.19 3.89
CA PRO A 150 1.10 12.84 5.14
C PRO A 150 2.15 11.75 4.91
N VAL A 151 3.31 11.87 5.54
CA VAL A 151 4.38 10.87 5.43
C VAL A 151 4.44 10.06 6.72
N ARG A 152 4.26 8.74 6.62
CA ARG A 152 4.48 7.84 7.75
C ARG A 152 5.92 7.39 7.82
N LEU A 153 6.51 7.51 9.00
CA LEU A 153 7.88 7.15 9.27
C LEU A 153 7.92 5.88 10.12
N TYR A 154 8.72 4.92 9.68
CA TYR A 154 8.97 3.68 10.40
C TYR A 154 10.46 3.44 10.55
N ASN A 155 10.85 2.85 11.68
CA ASN A 155 12.17 2.26 11.85
C ASN A 155 12.11 0.76 11.61
N ILE A 156 13.21 0.20 11.12
CA ILE A 156 13.36 -1.23 10.96
C ILE A 156 14.17 -1.76 12.14
N VAL A 157 13.51 -2.50 13.02
CA VAL A 157 14.11 -3.15 14.19
C VAL A 157 13.85 -4.65 14.09
N ASP A 158 14.92 -5.45 14.10
CA ASP A 158 14.85 -6.91 13.94
C ASP A 158 14.04 -7.37 12.70
N GLY A 159 14.14 -6.61 11.61
CA GLY A 159 13.43 -6.88 10.36
C GLY A 159 11.94 -6.54 10.37
N LYS A 160 11.43 -5.89 11.43
CA LYS A 160 10.05 -5.43 11.55
C LYS A 160 9.95 -3.91 11.45
N LEU A 161 8.83 -3.43 10.95
CA LEU A 161 8.49 -2.01 10.92
C LEU A 161 7.94 -1.58 12.28
N LEU A 162 8.57 -0.58 12.88
CA LEU A 162 8.12 0.10 14.08
C LEU A 162 7.73 1.53 13.71
N PHE A 163 6.44 1.85 13.83
CA PHE A 163 5.96 3.21 13.58
C PHE A 163 6.63 4.20 14.54
N ILE A 164 7.12 5.31 13.99
CA ILE A 164 7.78 6.37 14.74
C ILE A 164 6.87 7.59 14.84
N ASP A 165 6.47 8.12 13.69
CA ASP A 165 5.78 9.40 13.58
C ASP A 165 5.07 9.54 12.23
N GLU A 166 4.19 10.53 12.14
CA GLU A 166 3.53 10.95 10.91
C GLU A 166 3.75 12.46 10.70
N ILE A 167 4.45 12.80 9.62
CA ILE A 167 4.61 14.19 9.20
C ILE A 167 3.34 14.59 8.46
N LYS A 168 2.62 15.59 8.97
CA LYS A 168 1.38 16.06 8.36
C LYS A 168 1.63 16.66 6.98
N GLY A 169 0.76 16.31 6.04
CA GLY A 169 0.68 16.94 4.73
C GLY A 169 -0.06 18.28 4.76
N ASN A 170 -0.10 18.98 3.63
CA ASN A 170 -0.95 20.15 3.41
C ASN A 170 -2.19 19.82 2.55
N ASN A 171 -2.42 18.54 2.26
CA ASN A 171 -3.57 18.00 1.51
C ASN A 171 -4.93 18.12 2.25
N HIS A 172 -5.01 19.00 3.26
CA HIS A 172 -6.24 19.28 3.97
C HIS A 172 -7.20 20.03 3.06
N ARG A 173 -8.30 19.36 2.70
CA ARG A 173 -9.41 20.02 2.03
C ARG A 173 -10.10 20.95 3.02
N LYS A 174 -10.32 22.20 2.63
CA LYS A 174 -11.25 23.11 3.30
C LYS A 174 -12.68 22.69 3.02
#